data_AF-A0A0R1K5B5-F1
#
_entry.id   AF-A0A0R1K5B5-F1
#
_cell.length_a   1.000
_cell.length_b   1.000
_cell.length_c   1.000
_cell.angle_alpha   90.00
_cell.angle_beta   90.00
_cell.angle_gamma   90.00
#
_symmetry.space_group_name_H-M   'P 1'
#
loop_
_entity.id
_entity.type
_entity.pdbx_description
1 polymer ?
#
loop_
_entity_poly.entity_id
_entity_poly.type
_entity_poly.pdbx_seq_one_letter_code
_entity_poly.pdbx_strand_id
1 'polypeptide(L)' 'MAFEERNINQNPEYVTYLKEQGFQSLPVVEAAGHKAFFGFRPDQLQQIAG' A
#
# COMPACT_ATOMS: atom_id res chain seq x y z
N MET A 1 5.38 9.16 -13.01
CA MET A 1 4.41 9.14 -11.90
C MET A 1 5.20 9.17 -10.60
N ALA A 2 4.84 10.03 -9.66
CA ALA A 2 5.46 10.05 -8.33
C ALA A 2 4.64 9.13 -7.41
N PHE A 3 5.30 8.32 -6.59
CA PHE A 3 4.65 7.61 -5.50
C PHE A 3 4.82 8.41 -4.21
N GLU A 4 3.85 8.31 -3.30
CA GLU A 4 3.93 8.87 -1.96
C GLU A 4 4.21 7.74 -0.98
N GLU A 5 5.31 7.83 -0.22
CA GLU A 5 5.58 6.89 0.86
C GLU A 5 4.95 7.38 2.17
N ARG A 6 4.15 6.53 2.81
CA ARG A 6 3.56 6.79 4.12
C ARG A 6 4.12 5.80 5.14
N ASN A 7 5.12 6.24 5.89
CA ASN A 7 5.75 5.41 6.91
C ASN A 7 4.96 5.45 8.22
N ILE A 8 4.36 4.32 8.61
CA ILE A 8 3.55 4.23 9.82
C ILE A 8 4.35 4.42 11.13
N ASN A 9 5.69 4.30 11.09
CA ASN A 9 6.52 4.58 12.27
C ASN A 9 6.68 6.10 12.49
N GLN A 10 6.53 6.90 11.43
CA GLN A 10 6.56 8.36 11.51
C GLN A 10 5.15 8.93 11.69
N ASN A 11 4.17 8.32 11.02
CA ASN A 11 2.78 8.75 10.96
C ASN A 11 1.86 7.60 11.43
N PRO A 12 1.76 7.35 12.75
CA PRO A 12 1.01 6.22 13.32
C PRO A 12 -0.50 6.27 13.04
N GLU A 13 -1.06 7.42 12.66
CA GLU A 13 -2.47 7.58 12.26
C GLU A 13 -2.85 6.67 11.08
N TYR A 14 -1.90 6.34 10.19
CA TYR A 14 -2.16 5.44 9.07
C TYR A 14 -2.35 3.99 9.50
N VAL A 15 -1.97 3.60 10.71
CA VAL A 15 -2.25 2.25 11.23
C VAL A 15 -3.75 2.01 11.32
N THR A 16 -4.51 3.00 11.79
CA THR A 16 -5.98 2.89 11.87
C THR A 16 -6.58 2.74 10.47
N TYR A 17 -6.15 3.57 9.52
CA TYR A 17 -6.56 3.47 8.11
C TYR A 17 -6.34 2.06 7.54
N LEU A 18 -5.14 1.50 7.72
CA LEU A 18 -4.81 0.16 7.20
C LEU A 18 -5.65 -0.94 7.86
N LYS A 19 -5.92 -0.84 9.16
CA LYS A 19 -6.75 -1.80 9.90
C LYS A 19 -8.21 -1.76 9.44
N GLU A 20 -8.77 -0.57 9.20
CA GLU A 20 -10.15 -0.42 8.70
C GLU A 20 -10.32 -1.04 7.30
N GLN A 21 -9.28 -1.00 6.48
CA GLN A 21 -9.23 -1.68 5.18
C GLN A 21 -9.00 -3.20 5.28
N GLY A 22 -8.78 -3.74 6.48
CA GLY A 22 -8.55 -5.16 6.74
C GLY A 22 -7.12 -5.64 6.46
N PHE A 23 -6.17 -4.72 6.26
CA PHE A 23 -4.76 -5.09 6.08
C PHE A 23 -4.10 -5.46 7.41
N GLN A 24 -3.36 -6.56 7.39
CA GLN A 24 -2.69 -7.12 8.57
C GLN A 24 -1.17 -7.19 8.41
N SER A 25 -0.64 -6.73 7.27
CA SER A 25 0.78 -6.81 6.95
C SER A 25 1.20 -5.65 6.07
N LEU A 26 2.48 -5.32 6.15
CA LEU A 26 3.13 -4.27 5.37
C LEU A 26 4.14 -4.90 4.39
N PRO A 27 4.55 -4.18 3.35
CA PRO A 27 4.02 -2.88 2.88
C PRO A 27 2.62 -3.03 2.28
N VAL A 28 1.86 -1.94 2.24
CA VAL A 28 0.58 -1.86 1.50
C VAL A 28 0.78 -0.91 0.33
N VAL A 29 0.31 -1.32 -0.85
CA VAL A 29 0.40 -0.55 -2.08
C VAL A 29 -1.01 -0.26 -2.58
N GLU A 30 -1.25 1.02 -2.85
CA GLU A 30 -2.49 1.54 -3.40
C GLU A 30 -2.18 2.27 -4.70
N ALA A 31 -2.90 1.95 -5.76
CA ALA A 31 -2.76 2.60 -7.05
C ALA A 31 -4.14 2.85 -7.66
N ALA A 32 -4.30 4.00 -8.30
CA ALA A 32 -5.57 4.36 -8.93
C ALA A 32 -5.99 3.31 -9.96
N GLY A 33 -7.26 2.89 -9.90
CA GLY A 33 -7.80 1.86 -10.80
C GLY A 33 -7.37 0.43 -10.49
N HIS A 34 -6.58 0.20 -9.43
CA HIS A 34 -6.11 -1.13 -9.04
C HIS A 34 -6.60 -1.47 -7.63
N LYS A 35 -6.83 -2.77 -7.38
CA LYS A 35 -7.15 -3.24 -6.04
C LYS A 35 -5.90 -3.11 -5.17
N ALA A 36 -6.04 -2.47 -4.01
CA ALA A 36 -4.96 -2.37 -3.04
C ALA A 36 -4.50 -3.77 -2.59
N PHE A 37 -3.20 -3.92 -2.39
CA PHE A 37 -2.58 -5.18 -1.99
C PHE A 37 -1.50 -4.96 -0.95
N PHE A 38 -1.12 -6.04 -0.27
CA PHE A 38 -0.10 -6.03 0.76
C PHE A 38 0.98 -7.08 0.51
N GLY A 39 2.16 -6.84 1.09
CA GLY A 39 3.34 -7.67 0.94
C GLY A 39 4.07 -7.46 -0.39
N PHE A 40 5.11 -8.25 -0.61
CA PHE A 40 5.92 -8.19 -1.82
C PHE A 40 5.23 -8.94 -2.97
N ARG A 41 4.66 -8.18 -3.92
CA ARG A 41 3.88 -8.70 -5.06
C ARG A 41 4.40 -8.14 -6.39
N PRO A 42 5.50 -8.69 -6.94
CA PRO A 42 6.10 -8.20 -8.19
C PRO A 42 5.15 -8.32 -9.39
N ASP A 43 4.27 -9.32 -9.38
CA ASP A 43 3.22 -9.52 -10.38
C ASP A 43 2.27 -8.33 -10.51
N GLN A 44 1.84 -7.76 -9.38
CA GLN A 44 0.94 -6.59 -9.37
C GLN A 44 1.70 -5.29 -9.63
N LEU A 45 2.95 -5.19 -9.19
CA LEU A 45 3.79 -4.02 -9.45
C LEU A 45 4.04 -3.82 -10.96
N GLN A 46 4.24 -4.91 -11.72
CA GLN A 46 4.37 -4.83 -13.18
C GLN A 46 3.10 -4.30 -13.86
N GLN A 47 1.91 -4.51 -13.30
CA GLN A 47 0.67 -3.96 -13.89
C GLN A 47 0.52 -2.46 -13.66
N ILE A 48 1.13 -1.92 -12.60
CA ILE A 48 0.99 -0.52 -12.19
C ILE A 48 2.11 0.35 -12.78
N ALA A 49 3.32 -0.19 -12.91
CA ALA A 49 4.52 0.55 -13.29
C ALA A 49 5.30 -0.05 -14.48
N GLY A 50 4.83 -1.16 -15.04
CA GLY A 50 5.45 -1.82 -16.21
C GLY A 50 5.07 -1.21 -17.54
#